data_AF-A0AAU3CH01-F1
#
_entry.id   AF-A0AAU3CH01-F1
#
_cell.length_a   1.000
_cell.length_b   1.000
_cell.length_c   1.000
_cell.angle_alpha   90.00
_cell.angle_beta   90.00
_cell.angle_gamma   90.00
#
_symmetry.space_group_name_H-M   'P 1'
#
loop_
_entity.id
_entity.type
_entity.pdbx_description
1 polymer ?
#
loop_
_entity_poly.entity_id
_entity_poly.type
_entity_poly.pdbx_seq_one_letter_code
_entity_poly.pdbx_strand_id
1 'polypeptide(L)'
;MTGVQEALCLMGPATVTVFVIGAGNEPLRPTAFRLAGLEPDEVHPFIPSEQPRTIAPFGLVSYDLTFHDTSLDLHVYTHEVLRRLCADGRAIAWAGFEGSFHYDHLLTEDIASSVYGYCVSGTEPEVAWSFAILRGAAWKKRIAGTRATLEGLLGRP
;
A
#
# COMPACT_ATOMS: atom_id res chain seq x y z
N MET A 1 11.01 17.86 -12.09
CA MET A 1 10.12 17.70 -10.93
C MET A 1 10.07 16.22 -10.67
N THR A 2 10.80 15.70 -9.70
CA THR A 2 10.76 14.26 -9.42
C THR A 2 9.45 13.91 -8.73
N GLY A 3 8.56 13.23 -9.46
CA GLY A 3 7.27 12.73 -8.96
C GLY A 3 7.37 11.30 -8.44
N VAL A 4 6.32 10.80 -7.80
CA VAL A 4 6.26 9.39 -7.36
C VAL A 4 6.46 8.44 -8.54
N GLN A 5 5.79 8.68 -9.67
CA GLN A 5 5.95 7.85 -10.87
C GLN A 5 7.38 7.77 -11.38
N GLU A 6 8.12 8.89 -11.43
CA GLU A 6 9.53 8.86 -11.83
C GLU A 6 10.37 8.00 -10.88
N ALA A 7 10.06 8.01 -9.58
CA ALA A 7 10.75 7.16 -8.60
C ALA A 7 10.41 5.68 -8.76
N LEU A 8 9.15 5.34 -9.09
CA LEU A 8 8.75 3.96 -9.34
C LEU A 8 9.42 3.37 -10.59
N CYS A 9 9.78 4.22 -11.57
CA CYS A 9 10.41 3.81 -12.83
C CYS A 9 11.95 3.89 -12.83
N LEU A 10 12.60 4.27 -11.72
CA LEU A 10 14.01 4.70 -11.73
C LEU A 10 15.00 3.58 -12.07
N MET A 11 14.70 2.33 -11.68
CA MET A 11 15.66 1.21 -11.68
C MET A 11 15.30 0.08 -12.67
N GLY A 12 14.31 0.27 -13.53
CA GLY A 12 13.83 -0.77 -14.45
C GLY A 12 12.34 -0.64 -14.77
N PRO A 13 11.63 -1.75 -15.00
CA PRO A 13 10.17 -1.77 -15.00
C PRO A 13 9.61 -1.03 -13.78
N ALA A 14 8.44 -0.40 -13.92
CA ALA A 14 7.84 0.30 -12.81
C ALA A 14 7.31 -0.69 -11.77
N THR A 15 7.62 -0.47 -10.50
CA THR A 15 7.15 -1.36 -9.42
C THR A 15 6.28 -0.59 -8.44
N VAL A 16 5.03 -1.01 -8.28
CA VAL A 16 4.12 -0.53 -7.24
C VAL A 16 4.10 -1.57 -6.13
N THR A 17 4.70 -1.26 -4.98
CA THR A 17 4.62 -2.13 -3.80
C THR A 17 3.37 -1.79 -2.98
N VAL A 18 2.51 -2.80 -2.80
CA VAL A 18 1.28 -2.71 -2.02
C VAL A 18 1.36 -3.62 -0.80
N PHE A 19 0.95 -3.13 0.35
CA PHE A 19 0.88 -3.87 1.60
C PHE A 19 -0.57 -4.01 2.03
N VAL A 20 -0.93 -5.17 2.57
CA VAL A 20 -2.29 -5.47 3.02
C VAL A 20 -2.25 -6.11 4.40
N ILE A 21 -3.01 -5.55 5.33
CA ILE A 21 -3.29 -6.15 6.65
C ILE A 21 -4.76 -6.50 6.75
N GLY A 22 -5.05 -7.69 7.31
CA GLY A 22 -6.42 -8.12 7.64
C GLY A 22 -7.09 -9.04 6.60
N ALA A 23 -6.35 -9.42 5.56
CA ALA A 23 -6.73 -10.45 4.59
C ALA A 23 -6.24 -11.87 4.98
N GLY A 24 -5.58 -12.02 6.14
CA GLY A 24 -4.91 -13.25 6.54
C GLY A 24 -3.49 -13.36 5.95
N ASN A 25 -2.85 -14.51 6.19
CA ASN A 25 -1.49 -14.80 5.69
C ASN A 25 -1.47 -15.55 4.36
N GLU A 26 -2.63 -15.90 3.81
CA GLU A 26 -2.70 -16.46 2.46
C GLU A 26 -2.61 -15.32 1.44
N PRO A 27 -1.64 -15.33 0.52
CA PRO A 27 -1.54 -14.28 -0.49
C PRO A 27 -2.79 -14.21 -1.36
N LEU A 28 -3.22 -13.00 -1.66
CA LEU A 28 -4.27 -12.73 -2.62
C LEU A 28 -3.87 -13.27 -3.99
N ARG A 29 -4.83 -13.84 -4.72
CA ARG A 29 -4.61 -14.30 -6.09
C ARG A 29 -4.23 -13.11 -6.99
N PRO A 30 -3.41 -13.30 -8.03
CA PRO A 30 -3.03 -12.23 -8.97
C PRO A 30 -4.23 -11.47 -9.57
N THR A 31 -5.39 -12.11 -9.71
CA THR A 31 -6.65 -11.49 -10.17
C THR A 31 -7.20 -10.42 -9.22
N ALA A 32 -6.69 -10.30 -7.99
CA ALA A 32 -7.00 -9.19 -7.10
C ALA A 32 -6.38 -7.87 -7.58
N PHE A 33 -5.28 -7.94 -8.34
CA PHE A 33 -4.49 -6.79 -8.81
C PHE A 33 -4.74 -6.44 -10.28
N ARG A 34 -5.59 -7.20 -10.97
CA ARG A 34 -6.01 -6.94 -12.35
C ARG A 34 -7.22 -6.02 -12.36
N LEU A 35 -7.06 -4.86 -13.00
CA LEU A 35 -8.10 -3.87 -13.19
C LEU A 35 -8.35 -3.72 -14.69
N ALA A 36 -9.55 -3.28 -15.07
CA ALA A 36 -9.93 -3.17 -16.47
C ALA A 36 -8.95 -2.27 -17.25
N GLY A 37 -8.08 -2.88 -18.05
CA GLY A 37 -7.06 -2.18 -18.84
C GLY A 37 -5.81 -1.73 -18.06
N LEU A 38 -5.67 -2.09 -16.78
CA LEU A 38 -4.51 -1.80 -15.96
C LEU A 38 -4.12 -3.06 -15.17
N GLU A 39 -3.22 -3.86 -15.74
CA GLU A 39 -2.80 -5.14 -15.17
C GLU A 39 -1.28 -5.17 -15.00
N PRO A 40 -0.77 -5.57 -13.83
CA PRO A 40 0.66 -5.81 -13.67
C PRO A 40 1.07 -7.04 -14.48
N ASP A 41 2.27 -6.98 -15.07
CA ASP A 41 2.87 -8.11 -15.77
C ASP A 41 3.27 -9.21 -14.79
N GLU A 42 3.74 -8.81 -13.60
CA GLU A 42 4.14 -9.71 -12.53
C GLU A 42 3.55 -9.28 -11.20
N VAL A 43 3.09 -10.26 -10.42
CA VAL A 43 2.60 -10.08 -9.05
C VAL A 43 3.43 -10.98 -8.15
N HIS A 44 4.30 -10.40 -7.33
CA HIS A 44 5.15 -11.14 -6.42
C HIS A 44 4.71 -10.91 -4.95
N PRO A 45 4.01 -11.86 -4.32
CA PRO A 45 3.67 -11.75 -2.91
C PRO A 45 4.87 -12.10 -2.03
N PHE A 46 5.09 -11.29 -1.00
CA PHE A 46 6.05 -11.55 0.07
C PHE A 46 5.33 -11.57 1.41
N ILE A 47 5.40 -12.72 2.09
CA ILE A 47 4.91 -12.89 3.45
C ILE A 47 6.12 -12.75 4.38
N PRO A 48 6.17 -11.74 5.24
CA PRO A 48 7.24 -11.62 6.21
C PRO A 48 7.28 -12.85 7.13
N SER A 49 8.47 -13.45 7.29
CA SER A 49 8.67 -14.69 8.03
C SER A 49 8.40 -14.58 9.53
N GLU A 50 8.66 -13.40 10.12
CA GLU A 50 8.44 -13.12 11.53
C GLU A 50 7.58 -11.86 11.70
N GLN A 51 6.26 -12.05 11.78
CA GLN A 51 5.33 -10.97 12.08
C GLN A 51 5.16 -10.81 13.60
N PRO A 52 5.07 -9.57 14.13
CA PRO A 52 4.73 -9.34 15.52
C PRO A 52 3.45 -10.05 15.92
N ARG A 53 3.36 -10.52 17.18
CA ARG A 53 2.20 -11.26 17.71
C ARG A 53 0.88 -10.51 17.55
N THR A 54 0.92 -9.19 17.54
CA THR A 54 -0.26 -8.33 17.33
C THR A 54 -0.75 -8.34 15.88
N ILE A 55 0.15 -8.49 14.90
CA ILE A 55 -0.15 -8.44 13.46
C ILE A 55 -0.44 -9.84 12.91
N ALA A 56 0.27 -10.86 13.40
CA ALA A 56 0.20 -12.23 12.88
C ALA A 56 -1.23 -12.80 12.73
N PRO A 57 -2.21 -12.53 13.64
CA PRO A 57 -3.59 -12.99 13.49
C PRO A 57 -4.32 -12.39 12.28
N PHE A 58 -3.97 -11.17 11.88
CA PHE A 58 -4.57 -10.45 10.76
C PHE A 58 -3.82 -10.70 9.45
N GLY A 59 -2.55 -11.06 9.55
CA GLY A 59 -1.61 -11.24 8.46
C GLY A 59 -1.22 -9.93 7.79
N LEU A 60 0.07 -9.76 7.55
CA LEU A 60 0.65 -8.74 6.69
C LEU A 60 1.24 -9.42 5.46
N VAL A 61 0.80 -9.02 4.27
CA VAL A 61 1.40 -9.46 3.00
C VAL A 61 1.76 -8.23 2.18
N SER A 62 2.98 -8.20 1.64
CA SER A 62 3.38 -7.22 0.64
C SER A 62 3.34 -7.83 -0.76
N TYR A 63 3.11 -7.00 -1.75
CA TYR A 63 3.00 -7.39 -3.15
C TYR A 63 3.80 -6.42 -3.99
N ASP A 64 4.82 -6.92 -4.69
CA ASP A 64 5.48 -6.15 -5.73
C ASP A 64 4.73 -6.37 -7.05
N LEU A 65 4.23 -5.28 -7.60
CA LEU A 65 3.42 -5.25 -8.82
C LEU A 65 4.26 -4.58 -9.91
N THR A 66 4.76 -5.38 -10.84
CA THR A 66 5.69 -4.95 -11.88
C THR A 66 4.95 -4.59 -13.17
N PHE A 67 5.31 -3.46 -13.77
CA PHE A 67 4.78 -2.96 -15.04
C PHE A 67 5.94 -2.64 -15.99
N HIS A 68 6.01 -3.35 -17.12
CA HIS A 68 6.97 -3.08 -18.19
C HIS A 68 6.55 -1.88 -19.03
N ASP A 69 5.25 -1.64 -19.17
CA ASP A 69 4.73 -0.43 -19.80
C ASP A 69 4.73 0.75 -18.83
N THR A 70 5.76 1.59 -18.94
CA THR A 70 5.91 2.79 -18.11
C THR A 70 5.06 3.97 -18.57
N SER A 71 4.29 3.83 -19.66
CA SER A 71 3.32 4.83 -20.11
C SER A 71 1.99 4.76 -19.35
N LEU A 72 1.77 3.68 -18.59
CA LEU A 72 0.59 3.51 -17.76
C LEU A 72 0.47 4.61 -16.70
N ASP A 73 -0.77 5.02 -16.44
CA ASP A 73 -1.08 5.92 -15.33
C ASP A 73 -1.08 5.14 -14.00
N LEU A 74 0.10 5.04 -13.40
CA LEU A 74 0.30 4.35 -12.12
C LEU A 74 -0.41 5.04 -10.95
N HIS A 75 -0.77 6.33 -11.09
CA HIS A 75 -1.56 7.03 -10.10
C HIS A 75 -3.00 6.50 -10.10
N VAL A 76 -3.62 6.39 -11.28
CA VAL A 76 -4.95 5.78 -11.45
C VAL A 76 -4.91 4.31 -11.00
N TYR A 77 -3.89 3.56 -11.40
CA TYR A 77 -3.74 2.17 -10.95
C TYR A 77 -3.69 2.05 -9.43
N THR A 78 -2.84 2.86 -8.77
CA THR A 78 -2.67 2.84 -7.32
C THR A 78 -3.99 3.13 -6.61
N HIS A 79 -4.75 4.12 -7.09
CA HIS A 79 -6.06 4.44 -6.51
C HIS A 79 -7.02 3.24 -6.62
N GLU A 80 -7.18 2.69 -7.82
CA GLU A 80 -8.14 1.63 -8.08
C GLU A 80 -7.78 0.30 -7.42
N VAL A 81 -6.49 -0.04 -7.33
CA VAL A 81 -6.05 -1.27 -6.65
C VAL A 81 -6.32 -1.17 -5.16
N LEU A 82 -6.04 -0.03 -4.53
CA LEU A 82 -6.36 0.21 -3.13
C LEU A 82 -7.87 0.15 -2.86
N ARG A 83 -8.68 0.76 -3.74
CA ARG A 83 -10.15 0.69 -3.68
C ARG A 83 -10.63 -0.76 -3.64
N ARG A 84 -10.12 -1.57 -4.58
CA ARG A 84 -10.49 -2.98 -4.70
C ARG A 84 -10.08 -3.80 -3.48
N LEU A 85 -8.86 -3.61 -2.98
CA LEU A 85 -8.33 -4.35 -1.82
C LEU A 85 -9.11 -4.05 -0.53
N CYS A 86 -9.68 -2.85 -0.42
CA CYS A 86 -10.47 -2.44 0.75
C CYS A 86 -11.95 -2.83 0.71
N ALA A 87 -12.47 -3.28 -0.43
CA ALA A 87 -13.92 -3.44 -0.64
C ALA A 87 -14.55 -4.45 0.34
N ASP A 88 -13.81 -5.50 0.74
CA ASP A 88 -14.36 -6.65 1.48
C ASP A 88 -14.28 -6.51 3.02
N GLY A 89 -14.09 -5.29 3.54
CA GLY A 89 -14.55 -4.92 4.89
C GLY A 89 -13.62 -5.21 6.07
N ARG A 90 -12.41 -5.77 5.87
CA ARG A 90 -11.42 -5.98 6.96
C ARG A 90 -9.97 -5.76 6.55
N ALA A 91 -9.73 -4.92 5.55
CA ALA A 91 -8.39 -4.63 5.08
C ALA A 91 -7.98 -3.19 5.38
N ILE A 92 -6.72 -3.01 5.76
CA ILE A 92 -6.00 -1.76 5.52
C ILE A 92 -4.97 -2.08 4.45
N ALA A 93 -5.02 -1.33 3.36
CA ALA A 93 -4.07 -1.44 2.26
C ALA A 93 -3.31 -0.12 2.13
N TRP A 94 -2.02 -0.18 1.83
CA TRP A 94 -1.25 1.01 1.47
C TRP A 94 -0.22 0.71 0.40
N ALA A 95 0.08 1.72 -0.41
CA ALA A 95 1.12 1.69 -1.40
C ALA A 95 2.28 2.57 -0.92
N GLY A 96 3.49 2.02 -0.96
CA GLY A 96 4.67 2.70 -0.45
C GLY A 96 5.96 2.15 -1.05
N PHE A 97 7.08 2.82 -0.79
CA PHE A 97 8.39 2.33 -1.18
C PHE A 97 8.87 1.21 -0.23
N GLU A 98 9.92 0.50 -0.65
CA GLU A 98 10.51 -0.72 -0.04
C GLU A 98 10.93 -0.59 1.45
N GLY A 99 10.74 0.56 2.10
CA GLY A 99 10.97 0.77 3.54
C GLY A 99 9.72 1.06 4.39
N SER A 100 8.53 1.08 3.79
CA SER A 100 7.28 1.47 4.47
C SER A 100 6.63 0.36 5.32
N PHE A 101 7.27 -0.81 5.44
CA PHE A 101 6.73 -1.97 6.15
C PHE A 101 7.36 -2.25 7.52
N HIS A 102 8.32 -1.45 7.98
CA HIS A 102 8.93 -1.68 9.29
C HIS A 102 7.86 -1.69 10.38
N TYR A 103 7.71 -2.80 11.09
CA TYR A 103 6.54 -3.07 11.94
C TYR A 103 6.23 -1.98 12.97
N ASP A 104 7.28 -1.46 13.62
CA ASP A 104 7.16 -0.39 14.61
C ASP A 104 6.69 0.94 14.01
N HIS A 105 6.91 1.14 12.71
CA HIS A 105 6.60 2.36 12.00
C HIS A 105 5.44 2.21 11.01
N LEU A 106 4.71 1.08 11.01
CA LEU A 106 3.57 0.89 10.10
C LEU A 106 2.59 2.05 10.24
N LEU A 107 2.44 2.81 9.15
CA LEU A 107 1.59 3.98 9.02
C LEU A 107 1.85 5.09 10.06
N THR A 108 3.08 5.20 10.59
CA THR A 108 3.46 6.34 11.43
C THR A 108 3.86 7.56 10.60
N GLU A 109 3.99 8.71 11.26
CA GLU A 109 4.48 9.93 10.60
C GLU A 109 5.92 9.79 10.07
N ASP A 110 6.71 8.86 10.62
CA ASP A 110 8.11 8.63 10.26
C ASP A 110 8.26 8.08 8.84
N ILE A 111 7.32 7.22 8.41
CA ILE A 111 7.32 6.63 7.08
C ILE A 111 6.33 7.32 6.13
N ALA A 112 5.59 8.34 6.59
CA ALA A 112 4.53 8.96 5.81
C ALA A 112 5.03 9.52 4.46
N SER A 113 6.29 9.97 4.40
CA SER A 113 6.89 10.42 3.13
C SER A 113 7.18 9.29 2.14
N SER A 114 7.15 8.04 2.60
CA SER A 114 7.38 6.82 1.83
C SER A 114 6.08 6.09 1.47
N VAL A 115 4.94 6.52 2.02
CA VAL A 115 3.61 5.98 1.72
C VAL A 115 2.92 6.97 0.78
N TYR A 116 2.59 6.54 -0.44
CA TYR A 116 1.99 7.41 -1.47
C TYR A 116 0.53 7.09 -1.75
N GLY A 117 -0.02 6.05 -1.13
CA GLY A 117 -1.45 5.80 -1.12
C GLY A 117 -1.85 4.94 0.06
N TYR A 118 -3.06 5.11 0.56
CA TYR A 118 -3.64 4.20 1.53
C TYR A 118 -5.14 4.09 1.36
N CYS A 119 -5.69 3.03 1.92
CA CYS A 119 -7.11 2.82 1.99
C CYS A 119 -7.46 1.99 3.23
N VAL A 120 -8.57 2.35 3.85
CA VAL A 120 -9.19 1.61 4.95
C VAL A 120 -10.50 1.02 4.42
N SER A 121 -10.81 -0.21 4.79
CA SER A 121 -12.11 -0.80 4.44
C SER A 121 -13.30 0.10 4.77
N GLY A 122 -14.16 0.29 3.77
CA GLY A 122 -15.33 1.15 3.87
C GLY A 122 -15.06 2.65 3.60
N THR A 123 -13.84 3.04 3.26
CA THR A 123 -13.49 4.40 2.83
C THR A 123 -13.04 4.43 1.38
N GLU A 124 -13.04 5.63 0.79
CA GLU A 124 -12.34 5.85 -0.48
C GLU A 124 -10.82 5.89 -0.25
N PRO A 125 -10.00 5.42 -1.20
CA PRO A 125 -8.55 5.56 -1.13
C PRO A 125 -8.11 7.01 -1.19
N GLU A 126 -7.01 7.30 -0.52
CA GLU A 126 -6.30 8.56 -0.66
C GLU A 126 -4.91 8.32 -1.25
N VAL A 127 -4.55 9.09 -2.26
CA VAL A 127 -3.27 8.99 -2.97
C VAL A 127 -2.60 10.36 -3.07
N ALA A 128 -1.28 10.38 -3.02
CA ALA A 128 -0.46 11.57 -3.13
C ALA A 128 0.74 11.31 -4.05
N TRP A 129 0.79 12.01 -5.18
CA TRP A 129 1.74 11.72 -6.27
C TRP A 129 2.93 12.67 -6.37
N SER A 130 3.09 13.56 -5.38
CA SER A 130 4.18 14.55 -5.30
C SER A 130 4.91 14.43 -3.97
N PHE A 131 6.25 14.36 -4.00
CA PHE A 131 7.05 14.34 -2.78
C PHE A 131 6.84 15.59 -1.90
N ALA A 132 6.44 16.73 -2.48
CA ALA A 132 6.11 17.91 -1.69
C ALA A 132 4.86 17.67 -0.82
N ILE A 133 3.86 16.96 -1.35
CA ILE A 133 2.66 16.56 -0.59
C ILE A 133 3.04 15.51 0.44
N LEU A 134 3.79 14.48 0.04
CA LEU A 134 4.19 13.38 0.93
C LEU A 134 4.99 13.85 2.15
N ARG A 135 5.80 14.89 1.99
CA ARG A 135 6.58 15.50 3.09
C ARG A 135 5.77 16.49 3.92
N GLY A 136 4.59 16.89 3.45
CA GLY A 136 3.75 17.90 4.08
C GLY A 136 3.07 17.39 5.35
N ALA A 137 2.88 18.30 6.32
CA ALA A 137 2.26 17.98 7.62
C ALA A 137 0.83 17.42 7.48
N ALA A 138 0.08 17.89 6.47
CA ALA A 138 -1.27 17.39 6.21
C ALA A 138 -1.28 15.89 5.85
N TRP A 139 -0.34 15.44 5.02
CA TRP A 139 -0.22 14.02 4.65
C TRP A 139 0.22 13.17 5.84
N LYS A 140 1.23 13.63 6.59
CA LYS A 140 1.68 12.95 7.81
C LYS A 140 0.55 12.72 8.81
N LYS A 141 -0.26 13.76 9.04
CA LYS A 141 -1.43 13.68 9.93
C LYS A 141 -2.46 12.66 9.45
N ARG A 142 -2.67 12.54 8.14
CA ARG A 142 -3.59 11.54 7.57
C ARG A 142 -3.08 10.12 7.77
N ILE A 143 -1.81 9.88 7.47
CA ILE A 143 -1.14 8.59 7.70
C ILE A 143 -1.23 8.19 9.18
N ALA A 144 -0.96 9.11 10.10
CA ALA A 144 -1.13 8.88 11.54
C ALA A 144 -2.59 8.56 11.93
N GLY A 145 -3.58 9.16 11.26
CA GLY A 145 -4.99 8.79 11.43
C GLY A 145 -5.30 7.36 10.99
N THR A 146 -4.68 6.91 9.89
CA THR A 146 -4.75 5.52 9.43
C THR A 146 -4.11 4.56 10.43
N ARG A 147 -3.00 4.94 11.08
CA ARG A 147 -2.41 4.16 12.18
C ARG A 147 -3.37 3.96 13.35
N ALA A 148 -4.09 5.00 13.77
CA ALA A 148 -5.10 4.84 14.83
C ALA A 148 -6.19 3.82 14.44
N THR A 149 -6.54 3.77 13.15
CA THR A 149 -7.48 2.76 12.64
C THR A 149 -6.89 1.36 12.66
N LEU A 150 -5.62 1.21 12.27
CA LEU A 150 -4.88 -0.05 12.40
C LEU A 150 -4.86 -0.53 13.85
N GLU A 151 -4.53 0.35 14.80
CA GLU A 151 -4.52 0.01 16.22
C GLU A 151 -5.90 -0.42 16.74
N GLY A 152 -6.97 0.23 16.27
CA GLY A 152 -8.34 -0.18 16.56
C GLY A 152 -8.70 -1.55 15.97
N LEU A 153 -8.11 -1.93 14.83
CA LEU A 153 -8.25 -3.26 14.24
C LEU A 153 -7.46 -4.30 15.06
N LEU A 154 -6.21 -4.00 15.41
CA LEU A 154 -5.33 -4.89 16.19
C LEU A 154 -5.79 -5.08 17.64
N GLY A 155 -6.54 -4.12 18.20
CA GLY A 155 -7.06 -4.17 19.56
C GLY A 155 -8.42 -4.86 19.71
N ARG A 156 -9.03 -5.32 18.62
CA ARG A 156 -10.27 -6.12 18.68
C ARG A 156 -9.95 -7.56 19.09
N PRO A 157 -10.63 -8.11 20.12
CA PRO A 157 -10.40 -9.48 20.61
C PRO A 157 -10.80 -10.55 19.59
#